data_AF-A0A7W0FK89-F1
#
_entry.id   AF-A0A7W0FK89-F1
#
_cell.length_a   1.000
_cell.length_b   1.000
_cell.length_c   1.000
_cell.angle_alpha   90.00
_cell.angle_beta   90.00
_cell.angle_gamma   90.00
#
_symmetry.space_group_name_H-M   'P 1'
#
loop_
_entity.id
_entity.type
_entity.pdbx_description
1 polymer ?
#
loop_
_entity_poly.entity_id
_entity_poly.type
_entity_poly.pdbx_seq_one_letter_code
_entity_poly.pdbx_strand_id
1 'polypeptide(L)'
;MRKLLIIAFKDVLLIFRDRAALLFMFLAPFALTIGLGLATGSFSGKSNSGILDLPIVIVNEDNGQLGNALVEMVQSDQLADLLEPEFLTDLEIARKMVDDNKTVAVVYI
;
A
#
# COMPACT_ATOMS: atom_id res chain seq x y z
N MET A 1 -38.14 30.29 1.66
CA MET A 1 -36.73 30.33 2.11
C MET A 1 -36.56 30.37 3.63
N ARG A 2 -37.11 31.34 4.38
CA ARG A 2 -36.94 31.39 5.86
C ARG A 2 -37.34 30.11 6.60
N LYS A 3 -38.45 29.48 6.20
CA LYS A 3 -38.90 28.20 6.78
C LYS A 3 -37.89 27.07 6.60
N LEU A 4 -37.24 26.98 5.43
CA LEU A 4 -36.22 25.96 5.15
C LEU A 4 -34.98 26.16 6.02
N LEU A 5 -34.51 27.41 6.17
CA LEU A 5 -33.36 27.72 7.02
C LEU A 5 -33.62 27.40 8.49
N ILE A 6 -34.84 27.65 8.98
CA ILE A 6 -35.21 27.33 10.37
C ILE A 6 -35.23 25.81 10.60
N ILE A 7 -35.73 25.05 9.64
CA ILE A 7 -35.73 23.57 9.70
C ILE A 7 -34.29 23.05 9.67
N ALA A 8 -33.48 23.51 8.71
CA ALA A 8 -32.08 23.10 8.61
C ALA A 8 -31.29 23.43 9.88
N PHE A 9 -31.47 24.63 10.45
CA PHE A 9 -30.80 25.02 11.69
C PHE A 9 -31.25 24.16 12.88
N LYS A 10 -32.54 23.83 12.96
CA LYS A 10 -33.08 22.91 13.98
C LYS A 10 -32.45 21.52 13.84
N ASP A 11 -32.35 21.00 12.63
CA ASP A 11 -31.83 19.65 12.37
C ASP A 11 -30.33 19.56 12.68
N VAL A 12 -29.55 20.59 12.33
CA VAL A 12 -28.14 20.70 12.73
C VAL A 12 -28.03 20.70 14.26
N LEU A 13 -28.78 21.56 14.95
CA LEU A 13 -28.72 21.65 16.40
C LEU A 13 -29.16 20.35 17.10
N LEU A 14 -30.09 19.62 16.48
CA LEU A 14 -30.58 18.34 16.96
C LEU A 14 -29.51 17.25 16.87
N ILE A 15 -28.80 17.17 15.75
CA ILE A 15 -27.63 16.30 15.60
C ILE A 15 -26.56 16.64 16.64
N PHE A 16 -26.25 17.92 16.85
CA PHE A 16 -25.25 18.31 17.85
C PHE A 16 -25.62 17.97 19.31
N ARG A 17 -26.91 17.76 19.60
CA ARG A 17 -27.39 17.36 20.92
C ARG A 17 -27.40 15.84 21.12
N ASP A 18 -27.49 15.08 20.03
CA ASP A 18 -27.35 13.63 20.05
C ASP A 18 -25.87 13.23 19.95
N ARG A 19 -25.24 13.12 21.12
CA ARG A 19 -23.82 12.77 21.23
C ARG A 19 -23.50 11.40 20.63
N ALA A 20 -24.42 10.44 20.71
CA ALA A 20 -24.20 9.11 20.18
C ALA A 20 -24.24 9.13 18.65
N ALA A 21 -25.25 9.79 18.06
CA ALA A 21 -25.34 9.96 16.61
C ALA A 21 -24.13 10.72 16.05
N LEU A 22 -23.69 11.79 16.70
CA LEU A 22 -22.46 12.50 16.33
C LEU A 22 -21.23 11.59 16.36
N LEU A 23 -21.04 10.82 17.44
CA LEU A 23 -19.92 9.90 17.55
C LEU A 23 -19.93 8.88 16.44
N PHE A 24 -21.06 8.23 16.16
CA PHE A 24 -21.16 7.23 15.09
C PHE A 24 -21.00 7.83 13.69
N MET A 25 -21.46 9.07 13.48
CA MET A 25 -21.30 9.79 12.22
C MET A 25 -19.82 10.01 11.86
N PHE A 26 -18.95 10.19 12.84
CA PHE A 26 -17.51 10.26 12.64
C PHE A 26 -16.83 8.89 12.73
N LEU A 27 -17.24 8.05 13.67
CA LEU A 27 -16.62 6.75 13.91
C LEU A 27 -16.72 5.85 12.68
N ALA A 28 -17.84 5.85 11.97
CA ALA A 28 -18.00 5.05 10.75
C ALA A 28 -16.97 5.38 9.65
N PRO A 29 -16.82 6.64 9.18
CA PRO A 29 -15.81 6.96 8.17
C PRO A 29 -14.39 6.74 8.67
N PHE A 30 -14.08 7.05 9.94
CA PHE A 30 -12.75 6.78 10.49
C PHE A 30 -12.44 5.29 10.61
N ALA A 31 -13.39 4.48 11.07
CA ALA A 31 -13.23 3.04 11.17
C ALA A 31 -12.98 2.41 9.79
N LEU A 32 -13.65 2.90 8.74
CA LEU A 32 -13.40 2.45 7.37
C LEU A 32 -11.99 2.85 6.90
N THR A 33 -11.60 4.12 7.08
CA THR A 33 -10.26 4.58 6.66
C THR A 33 -9.14 3.85 7.42
N ILE A 34 -9.29 3.66 8.73
CA ILE A 34 -8.33 2.92 9.55
C ILE A 34 -8.33 1.45 9.14
N GLY A 35 -9.50 0.84 8.98
CA GLY A 35 -9.63 -0.55 8.56
C GLY A 35 -8.95 -0.80 7.21
N LEU A 36 -9.16 0.11 6.25
CA LEU A 36 -8.51 0.05 4.95
C LEU A 36 -7.00 0.24 5.08
N GLY A 37 -6.55 1.24 5.84
CA GLY A 37 -5.13 1.49 6.01
C GLY A 37 -4.37 0.37 6.72
N LEU A 38 -5.03 -0.37 7.61
CA LEU A 38 -4.52 -1.60 8.22
C LEU A 38 -4.51 -2.75 7.20
N ALA A 39 -5.59 -2.93 6.44
CA ALA A 39 -5.70 -3.98 5.43
C ALA A 39 -4.70 -3.80 4.27
N THR A 40 -4.41 -2.56 3.88
CA THR A 40 -3.45 -2.23 2.81
C THR A 40 -2.02 -2.03 3.31
N GLY A 41 -1.80 -2.04 4.63
CA GLY A 41 -0.48 -1.82 5.21
C GLY A 41 0.03 -0.37 5.13
N SER A 42 -0.80 0.60 4.73
CA SER A 42 -0.40 2.01 4.59
C SER A 42 0.16 2.67 5.87
N PHE A 43 -0.04 2.05 7.04
CA PHE A 43 0.50 2.51 8.34
C PHE A 43 1.88 1.93 8.70
N SER A 44 2.48 1.06 7.88
CA SER A 44 3.72 0.33 8.20
C SER A 44 5.03 1.13 8.07
N GLY A 45 4.97 2.46 7.90
CA GLY A 45 6.09 3.34 8.26
C GLY A 45 7.13 3.64 7.19
N LYS A 46 6.88 3.35 5.90
CA LYS A 46 7.62 3.96 4.80
C LYS A 46 6.80 5.09 4.19
N SER A 47 7.41 6.26 4.13
CA SER A 47 6.79 7.59 3.97
C SER A 47 6.18 7.87 2.59
N ASN A 48 5.75 6.86 1.86
CA ASN A 48 5.19 7.00 0.53
C ASN A 48 3.90 6.20 0.42
N SER A 49 2.78 6.91 0.40
CA SER A 49 1.41 6.39 0.29
C SER A 49 1.08 5.82 -1.11
N GLY A 50 2.05 5.25 -1.80
CA GLY A 50 1.92 4.61 -3.12
C GLY A 50 2.40 3.16 -3.07
N ILE A 51 2.11 2.40 -4.13
CA ILE A 51 2.67 1.07 -4.41
C ILE A 51 4.18 1.22 -4.63
N LEU A 52 4.92 1.44 -3.56
CA LEU A 52 6.34 1.79 -3.55
C LEU A 52 6.99 0.83 -2.56
N ASP A 53 8.21 0.40 -2.86
CA ASP A 53 8.92 -0.73 -2.24
C ASP A 53 8.34 -2.12 -2.57
N LEU A 54 8.20 -2.44 -3.86
CA LEU A 54 7.83 -3.79 -4.29
C LEU A 54 9.01 -4.75 -4.06
N PRO A 55 8.91 -5.71 -3.11
CA PRO A 55 9.96 -6.71 -2.94
C PRO A 55 9.97 -7.61 -4.17
N ILE A 56 11.08 -7.65 -4.89
CA ILE A 56 11.26 -8.53 -6.04
C ILE A 56 12.53 -9.32 -5.87
N VAL A 57 12.53 -10.58 -6.28
CA VAL A 57 13.74 -11.41 -6.27
C VAL A 57 14.24 -11.56 -7.70
N ILE A 58 15.54 -11.36 -7.91
CA ILE A 58 16.21 -11.63 -9.19
C ILE A 58 17.11 -12.84 -9.03
N VAL A 59 16.96 -13.80 -9.94
CA VAL A 59 17.84 -14.96 -10.07
C VAL A 59 18.43 -14.92 -11.47
N ASN A 60 19.74 -14.66 -11.57
CA ASN A 60 20.47 -14.57 -12.83
C ASN A 60 21.43 -15.76 -12.95
N GLU A 61 21.03 -16.78 -13.71
CA GLU A 61 21.84 -17.96 -14.03
C GLU A 61 22.60 -17.81 -15.36
N ASP A 62 22.05 -17.05 -16.32
CA ASP A 62 22.70 -16.83 -17.62
C ASP A 62 24.03 -16.08 -17.48
N ASN A 63 24.12 -15.12 -16.55
CA ASN A 63 25.29 -14.24 -16.36
C ASN A 63 25.70 -13.48 -17.66
N GLY A 64 24.81 -13.44 -18.65
CA GLY A 64 25.03 -12.82 -19.95
C GLY A 64 24.93 -11.29 -19.89
N GLN A 65 25.38 -10.63 -20.96
CA GLN A 65 25.37 -9.16 -21.04
C GLN A 65 23.98 -8.55 -20.81
N LEU A 66 22.93 -9.19 -21.34
CA LEU A 66 21.55 -8.72 -21.18
C LEU A 66 21.03 -8.91 -19.76
N GLY A 67 21.35 -10.04 -19.13
CA GLY A 67 20.98 -10.30 -17.73
C GLY A 67 21.63 -9.30 -16.78
N ASN A 68 22.91 -9.00 -16.99
CA ASN A 68 23.63 -8.00 -16.20
C ASN A 68 23.05 -6.59 -16.40
N ALA A 69 22.70 -6.21 -17.63
CA ALA A 69 22.04 -4.93 -17.89
C ALA A 69 20.67 -4.81 -17.19
N LEU A 70 19.92 -5.91 -17.08
CA LEU A 70 18.66 -5.93 -16.35
C LEU A 70 18.87 -5.78 -14.84
N VAL A 71 19.88 -6.46 -14.28
CA VAL A 71 20.28 -6.31 -12.88
C VAL A 71 20.64 -4.85 -12.58
N GLU A 72 21.46 -4.22 -13.43
CA GLU A 72 21.83 -2.80 -13.30
C GLU A 72 20.62 -1.87 -13.40
N MET A 73 19.70 -2.13 -14.34
CA MET A 73 18.47 -1.34 -14.48
C MET A 73 17.63 -1.40 -13.20
N VAL A 74 17.43 -2.59 -12.63
CA VAL A 74 16.64 -2.76 -11.41
C VAL A 74 17.30 -2.13 -10.19
N GLN A 75 18.64 -2.08 -10.14
CA GLN A 75 19.40 -1.39 -9.09
C GLN A 75 19.52 0.12 -9.30
N SER A 76 18.98 0.68 -10.39
CA SER A 76 19.13 2.10 -10.70
C SER A 76 18.37 2.99 -9.71
N ASP A 77 18.94 4.17 -9.43
CA ASP A 77 18.32 5.18 -8.55
C ASP A 77 16.91 5.61 -9.02
N GLN A 78 16.62 5.46 -10.31
CA GLN A 78 15.30 5.79 -10.88
C GLN A 78 14.20 4.83 -10.40
N LEU A 79 14.57 3.61 -10.01
CA LEU A 79 13.65 2.58 -9.53
C LEU A 79 13.78 2.31 -8.02
N ALA A 80 14.71 2.97 -7.34
CA ALA A 80 14.97 2.77 -5.91
C ALA A 80 13.75 3.06 -5.02
N ASP A 81 12.89 4.00 -5.42
CA ASP A 81 11.66 4.31 -4.69
C ASP A 81 10.54 3.27 -4.96
N LEU A 82 10.69 2.43 -6.00
CA LEU A 82 9.63 1.53 -6.47
C LEU A 82 9.94 0.06 -6.20
N LEU A 83 11.20 -0.35 -6.27
CA LEU A 83 11.63 -1.74 -6.19
C LEU A 83 12.57 -1.95 -5.00
N GLU A 84 12.36 -3.04 -4.28
CA GLU A 84 13.33 -3.58 -3.31
C GLU A 84 13.88 -4.91 -3.85
N PRO A 85 14.89 -4.86 -4.73
CA PRO A 85 15.45 -6.07 -5.32
C PRO A 85 16.32 -6.85 -4.35
N GLU A 86 16.05 -8.14 -4.23
CA GLU A 86 16.89 -9.13 -3.58
C GLU A 86 17.48 -10.08 -4.62
N PHE A 87 18.76 -10.44 -4.48
CA PHE A 87 19.46 -11.29 -5.44
C PHE A 87 19.70 -12.66 -4.84
N LEU A 88 19.12 -13.68 -5.45
CA LEU A 88 19.32 -15.07 -5.06
C LEU A 88 19.93 -15.87 -6.20
N THR A 89 20.62 -16.95 -5.86
CA THR A 89 21.19 -17.89 -6.83
C THR A 89 20.37 -19.16 -7.00
N ASP A 90 19.30 -19.32 -6.21
CA ASP A 90 18.49 -20.54 -6.18
C ASP A 90 17.03 -20.19 -6.52
N LEU A 91 16.57 -20.70 -7.66
CA LEU A 91 15.22 -20.49 -8.16
C LEU A 91 14.15 -21.13 -7.25
N GLU A 92 14.43 -22.28 -6.62
CA GLU A 92 13.46 -22.96 -5.76
C GLU A 92 13.22 -22.17 -4.47
N ILE A 93 14.28 -21.58 -3.90
CA ILE A 93 14.15 -20.68 -2.75
C ILE A 93 13.35 -19.43 -3.15
N ALA A 94 13.66 -18.84 -4.31
CA ALA A 94 12.96 -17.66 -4.81
C ALA A 94 11.46 -17.93 -5.04
N ARG A 95 11.11 -19.08 -5.64
CA ARG A 95 9.73 -19.53 -5.84
C ARG A 95 8.99 -19.66 -4.52
N LYS A 96 9.62 -20.29 -3.52
CA LYS A 96 9.05 -20.42 -2.18
C LYS A 96 8.73 -19.07 -1.54
N MET A 97 9.52 -18.04 -1.80
CA MET A 97 9.26 -16.69 -1.27
C MET A 97 7.99 -16.07 -1.85
N VAL A 98 7.66 -16.35 -3.11
CA VAL A 98 6.39 -15.91 -3.72
C VAL A 98 5.22 -16.67 -3.08
N ASP A 99 5.35 -17.99 -2.96
CA ASP A 99 4.34 -18.85 -2.35
C ASP A 99 4.06 -18.47 -0.87
N ASP A 100 5.11 -18.05 -0.15
CA ASP A 100 5.04 -17.56 1.23
C ASP A 100 4.55 -16.09 1.34
N ASN A 101 4.21 -15.41 0.23
CA ASN A 101 3.88 -13.98 0.17
C ASN A 101 4.97 -13.05 0.75
N LYS A 102 6.24 -13.43 0.68
CA LYS A 102 7.38 -12.61 1.14
C LYS A 102 7.90 -11.66 0.06
N THR A 103 7.69 -12.00 -1.21
CA THR A 103 8.06 -11.20 -2.38
C THR A 103 6.89 -11.17 -3.36
N VAL A 104 6.75 -10.11 -4.17
CA VAL A 104 5.66 -10.02 -5.17
C VAL A 104 5.99 -10.74 -6.47
N ALA A 105 7.27 -10.87 -6.81
CA ALA A 105 7.68 -11.52 -8.06
C ALA A 105 9.11 -12.06 -8.00
N VAL A 106 9.36 -13.05 -8.85
CA VAL A 106 10.70 -13.57 -9.16
C VAL A 106 10.97 -13.33 -10.63
N VAL A 107 12.08 -12.67 -10.94
CA VAL A 107 12.61 -12.52 -12.29
C VAL A 107 13.73 -13.53 -12.43
N TYR A 108 13.51 -14.56 -13.24
CA TYR A 108 14.51 -15.57 -13.56
C TYR A 108 15.08 -15.29 -14.95
N ILE A 109 16.41 -15.19 -15.01
CA ILE A 109 17.19 -14.88 -16.21
C ILE A 109 18.22 -15.99 -16.40
#